data_AF-A0A3A9G822-F1
#
_entry.id   AF-A0A3A9G822-F1
#
_cell.length_a   1.000
_cell.length_b   1.000
_cell.length_c   1.000
_cell.angle_alpha   90.00
_cell.angle_beta   90.00
_cell.angle_gamma   90.00
#
_symmetry.space_group_name_H-M   'P 1'
#
loop_
_entity.id
_entity.type
_entity.pdbx_description
1 polymer ?
#
loop_
_entity_poly.entity_id
_entity_poly.type
_entity_poly.pdbx_seq_one_letter_code
_entity_poly.pdbx_strand_id
1 'polypeptide(L)'
;MYMSRYTEQGLRDIFFDALDFFNEALDSGITRDNTVLAFFTPENGLDVYEQFCRERFPKNLDEDYEAEGYFQSFAAQAFVGKGRYGVMMCADIDFRLPELHRVFLHEISHLACYLSHAWNGEENAAGAVFLDFRADAGLGDFNTLIYGHRMRNGTMFGCLKHYMDAAFWQENPSVTIANEDGTWQYDIYAAYEVGLTAKTYQQEFSSPEEKQDFIQYGLGRSVIDMGIMPTPEDTIITLSTCSGSGRNTRWVVQAVQSL
;
A
#
# COMPACT_ATOMS: atom_id res chain seq x y z
N MET A 1 -11.35 11.06 29.88
CA MET A 1 -12.14 11.38 28.68
C MET A 1 -11.14 11.82 27.62
N TYR A 2 -10.70 10.89 26.77
CA TYR A 2 -9.76 11.19 25.68
C TYR A 2 -10.56 11.95 24.62
N MET A 3 -10.16 13.18 24.29
CA MET A 3 -10.72 13.88 23.14
C MET A 3 -9.98 13.38 21.89
N SER A 4 -10.72 12.96 20.86
CA SER A 4 -10.10 12.59 19.59
C SER A 4 -9.35 13.80 19.02
N ARG A 5 -8.22 13.54 18.37
CA ARG A 5 -7.38 14.58 17.77
C ARG A 5 -8.09 15.33 16.64
N TYR A 6 -9.01 14.66 15.96
CA TYR A 6 -9.76 15.18 14.82
C TYR A 6 -11.26 15.02 15.03
N THR A 7 -12.03 15.96 14.48
CA THR A 7 -13.48 15.79 14.30
C THR A 7 -13.73 14.97 13.03
N GLU A 8 -14.91 14.34 12.91
CA GLU A 8 -15.29 13.66 11.66
C GLU A 8 -15.21 14.60 10.45
N GLN A 9 -15.66 15.84 10.60
CA GLN A 9 -15.53 16.85 9.53
C GLN A 9 -14.07 17.12 9.18
N GLY A 10 -13.20 17.25 10.17
CA GLY A 10 -11.76 17.42 9.93
C GLY A 10 -11.15 16.24 9.19
N LEU A 11 -11.53 15.00 9.53
CA LEU A 11 -11.10 13.81 8.82
C LEU A 11 -11.63 13.77 7.37
N ARG A 12 -12.90 14.17 7.15
CA ARG A 12 -13.46 14.31 5.80
C ARG A 12 -12.66 15.29 4.95
N ASP A 13 -12.35 16.46 5.50
CA ASP A 13 -11.65 17.50 4.77
C ASP A 13 -10.24 17.03 4.40
N ILE A 14 -9.49 16.46 5.35
CA ILE A 14 -8.15 15.90 5.11
C ILE A 14 -8.18 14.77 4.07
N PHE A 15 -9.21 13.90 4.10
CA PHE A 15 -9.35 12.83 3.10
C PHE A 15 -9.54 13.40 1.70
N PHE A 16 -10.40 14.39 1.55
CA PHE A 16 -10.67 14.97 0.23
C PHE A 16 -9.51 15.85 -0.27
N ASP A 17 -8.78 16.53 0.61
CA ASP A 17 -7.53 17.21 0.24
C ASP A 17 -6.50 16.20 -0.30
N ALA A 18 -6.39 15.02 0.34
CA ALA A 18 -5.54 13.94 -0.15
C ALA A 18 -6.03 13.36 -1.49
N LEU A 19 -7.35 13.27 -1.69
CA LEU A 19 -7.94 12.82 -2.97
C LEU A 19 -7.66 13.82 -4.10
N ASP A 20 -7.79 15.11 -3.83
CA ASP A 20 -7.51 16.16 -4.81
C ASP A 20 -6.03 16.11 -5.21
N PHE A 21 -5.11 16.00 -4.23
CA PHE A 21 -3.69 15.79 -4.49
C PHE A 21 -3.41 14.52 -5.32
N PHE A 22 -4.08 13.41 -5.00
CA PHE A 22 -3.95 12.17 -5.78
C PHE A 22 -4.41 12.33 -7.23
N ASN A 23 -5.51 13.05 -7.45
CA ASN A 23 -6.07 13.30 -8.78
C ASN A 23 -5.23 14.27 -9.62
N GLU A 24 -4.54 15.24 -9.01
CA GLU A 24 -3.56 16.08 -9.71
C GLU A 24 -2.46 15.24 -10.37
N ALA A 25 -2.12 14.10 -9.77
CA ALA A 25 -1.11 13.18 -10.28
C ALA A 25 -1.64 12.11 -11.24
N LEU A 26 -2.84 11.55 -10.99
CA LEU A 26 -3.29 10.29 -11.63
C LEU A 26 -4.67 10.35 -12.31
N ASP A 27 -5.38 11.48 -12.28
CA ASP A 27 -6.74 11.66 -12.84
C ASP A 27 -7.64 10.42 -12.73
N SER A 28 -7.92 10.01 -11.49
CA SER A 28 -8.51 8.69 -11.21
C SER A 28 -10.01 8.57 -11.51
N GLY A 29 -10.68 9.69 -11.81
CA GLY A 29 -12.14 9.76 -11.90
C GLY A 29 -12.88 9.59 -10.56
N ILE A 30 -12.17 9.44 -9.45
CA ILE A 30 -12.73 9.45 -8.08
C ILE A 30 -12.91 10.90 -7.67
N THR A 31 -14.11 11.25 -7.23
CA THR A 31 -14.48 12.62 -6.85
C THR A 31 -15.24 12.62 -5.54
N ARG A 32 -15.42 13.81 -4.97
CA ARG A 32 -16.28 14.01 -3.79
C ARG A 32 -17.74 13.57 -4.04
N ASP A 33 -18.22 13.65 -5.28
CA ASP A 33 -19.61 13.32 -5.63
C ASP A 33 -19.88 11.82 -5.72
N ASN A 34 -18.87 11.04 -6.12
CA ASN A 34 -18.99 9.59 -6.25
C ASN A 34 -18.35 8.82 -5.09
N THR A 35 -17.84 9.53 -4.06
CA THR A 35 -17.21 8.95 -2.87
C THR A 35 -18.01 9.24 -1.60
N VAL A 36 -18.29 8.21 -0.81
CA VAL A 36 -18.99 8.33 0.48
C VAL A 36 -18.07 7.94 1.62
N LEU A 37 -17.98 8.80 2.63
CA LEU A 37 -17.22 8.50 3.84
C LEU A 37 -18.15 8.16 5.01
N ALA A 38 -17.84 7.08 5.72
CA ALA A 38 -18.50 6.66 6.95
C ALA A 38 -17.48 6.61 8.10
N PHE A 39 -17.96 6.85 9.31
CA PHE A 39 -17.14 7.00 10.51
C PHE A 39 -17.58 6.02 11.56
N PHE A 40 -16.64 5.31 12.17
CA PHE A 40 -16.93 4.32 13.20
C PHE A 40 -15.97 4.44 14.39
N THR A 41 -16.33 3.83 15.51
CA THR A 41 -15.42 3.48 16.61
C THR A 41 -15.44 1.97 16.78
N PRO A 42 -14.45 1.35 17.44
CA PRO A 42 -14.44 -0.09 17.65
C PRO A 42 -15.72 -0.65 18.29
N GLU A 43 -16.43 0.15 19.09
CA GLU A 43 -17.68 -0.24 19.75
C GLU A 43 -18.91 -0.25 18.82
N ASN A 44 -18.95 0.63 17.80
CA ASN A 44 -20.10 0.75 16.89
C ASN A 44 -19.80 0.27 15.46
N GLY A 45 -18.58 -0.22 15.21
CA GLY A 45 -18.10 -0.59 13.88
C GLY A 45 -19.00 -1.55 13.14
N LEU A 46 -19.57 -2.54 13.84
CA LEU A 46 -20.48 -3.52 13.24
C LEU A 46 -21.74 -2.86 12.66
N ASP A 47 -22.42 -2.04 13.46
CA ASP A 47 -23.66 -1.36 13.05
C ASP A 47 -23.39 -0.38 11.89
N VAL A 48 -22.28 0.37 11.98
CA VAL A 48 -21.87 1.31 10.92
C VAL A 48 -21.53 0.57 9.64
N TYR A 49 -20.78 -0.53 9.72
CA TYR A 49 -20.39 -1.35 8.57
C TYR A 49 -21.62 -1.92 7.87
N GLU A 50 -22.54 -2.53 8.63
CA GLU A 50 -23.75 -3.09 8.06
C GLU A 50 -24.62 -2.05 7.36
N GLN A 51 -24.82 -0.89 8.00
CA GLN A 51 -25.60 0.20 7.41
C GLN A 51 -24.92 0.69 6.12
N PHE A 52 -23.62 0.95 6.18
CA PHE A 52 -22.82 1.45 5.06
C PHE A 52 -22.84 0.48 3.88
N CYS A 53 -22.61 -0.82 4.14
CA CYS A 53 -22.56 -1.85 3.11
C CYS A 53 -23.95 -2.16 2.55
N ARG A 54 -24.99 -2.27 3.38
CA ARG A 54 -26.36 -2.56 2.91
C ARG A 54 -26.88 -1.49 1.95
N GLU A 55 -26.57 -0.22 2.21
CA GLU A 55 -27.01 0.89 1.37
C GLU A 55 -26.18 1.06 0.09
N ARG A 56 -24.87 0.81 0.16
CA ARG A 56 -23.92 1.25 -0.88
C ARG A 56 -23.01 0.16 -1.45
N PHE A 57 -22.65 -0.85 -0.65
CA PHE A 57 -21.66 -1.90 -0.99
C PHE A 57 -22.11 -3.31 -0.56
N PRO A 58 -23.25 -3.82 -1.06
CA PRO A 58 -23.89 -5.02 -0.48
C PRO A 58 -23.07 -6.30 -0.63
N LYS A 59 -22.11 -6.36 -1.57
CA LYS A 59 -21.21 -7.51 -1.74
C LYS A 59 -20.26 -7.72 -0.55
N ASN A 60 -19.95 -6.67 0.19
CA ASN A 60 -19.04 -6.74 1.33
C ASN A 60 -19.71 -7.38 2.56
N LEU A 61 -21.04 -7.55 2.55
CA LEU A 61 -21.78 -8.31 3.58
C LEU A 61 -21.54 -9.83 3.49
N ASP A 62 -20.87 -10.32 2.44
CA ASP A 62 -20.46 -11.73 2.33
C ASP A 62 -19.07 -11.99 2.93
N GLU A 63 -18.39 -10.95 3.45
CA GLU A 63 -17.07 -11.07 4.09
C GLU A 63 -17.16 -11.42 5.59
N ASP A 64 -16.05 -11.85 6.17
CA ASP A 64 -15.95 -12.21 7.60
C ASP A 64 -15.77 -10.97 8.50
N TYR A 65 -16.70 -10.01 8.41
CA TYR A 65 -16.65 -8.73 9.13
C TYR A 65 -17.12 -8.82 10.60
N GLU A 66 -17.78 -9.93 10.98
CA GLU A 66 -18.24 -10.19 12.36
C GLU A 66 -17.13 -10.79 13.24
N ALA A 67 -15.94 -11.06 12.68
CA ALA A 67 -14.82 -11.63 13.40
C ALA A 67 -14.39 -10.75 14.60
N GLU A 68 -14.06 -11.40 15.72
CA GLU A 68 -13.56 -10.71 16.91
C GLU A 68 -12.31 -9.90 16.58
N GLY A 69 -12.30 -8.61 16.92
CA GLY A 69 -11.16 -7.74 16.64
C GLY A 69 -11.16 -7.06 15.26
N TYR A 70 -12.17 -7.30 14.41
CA TYR A 70 -12.20 -6.78 13.04
C TYR A 70 -12.07 -5.24 12.99
N PHE A 71 -12.90 -4.52 13.74
CA PHE A 71 -12.91 -3.05 13.78
C PHE A 71 -11.74 -2.43 14.56
N GLN A 72 -10.95 -3.25 15.25
CA GLN A 72 -9.70 -2.84 15.88
C GLN A 72 -8.49 -3.04 14.94
N SER A 73 -8.69 -3.71 13.80
CA SER A 73 -7.60 -4.15 12.92
C SER A 73 -7.21 -3.14 11.83
N PHE A 74 -8.00 -2.09 11.62
CA PHE A 74 -7.75 -1.07 10.61
C PHE A 74 -8.19 0.33 11.05
N ALA A 75 -7.52 1.35 10.53
CA ALA A 75 -7.88 2.75 10.76
C ALA A 75 -8.80 3.30 9.66
N ALA A 76 -8.69 2.78 8.44
CA ALA A 76 -9.60 3.04 7.35
C ALA A 76 -9.68 1.82 6.43
N GLN A 77 -10.76 1.73 5.65
CA GLN A 77 -10.97 0.66 4.67
C GLN A 77 -11.74 1.22 3.47
N ALA A 78 -11.24 0.93 2.28
CA ALA A 78 -11.84 1.27 1.01
C ALA A 78 -12.89 0.25 0.56
N PHE A 79 -13.94 0.74 -0.09
CA PHE A 79 -15.09 0.00 -0.60
C PHE A 79 -15.38 0.45 -2.03
N VAL A 80 -15.65 -0.50 -2.91
CA VAL A 80 -15.87 -0.21 -4.33
C VAL A 80 -17.15 -0.86 -4.83
N GLY A 81 -18.00 -0.04 -5.42
CA GLY A 81 -19.24 -0.42 -6.08
C GLY A 81 -19.24 0.01 -7.55
N LYS A 82 -20.35 -0.27 -8.25
CA LYS A 82 -20.50 0.14 -9.66
C LYS A 82 -20.56 1.67 -9.77
N GLY A 83 -19.43 2.30 -10.10
CA GLY A 83 -19.30 3.75 -10.26
C GLY A 83 -19.46 4.55 -8.96
N ARG A 84 -19.22 3.91 -7.81
CA ARG A 84 -19.29 4.52 -6.48
C ARG A 84 -18.17 4.00 -5.60
N TYR A 85 -17.60 4.89 -4.80
CA TYR A 85 -16.50 4.61 -3.89
C TYR A 85 -16.91 4.91 -2.47
N GLY A 86 -16.29 4.20 -1.53
CA GLY A 86 -16.55 4.37 -0.12
C GLY A 86 -15.29 4.22 0.69
N VAL A 87 -15.16 5.01 1.74
CA VAL A 87 -14.12 4.76 2.76
C VAL A 87 -14.79 4.81 4.13
N MET A 88 -14.61 3.74 4.90
CA MET A 88 -15.01 3.71 6.29
C MET A 88 -13.77 3.95 7.14
N MET A 89 -13.81 4.92 8.06
CA MET A 89 -12.66 5.36 8.83
C MET A 89 -12.96 5.49 10.31
N CYS A 90 -11.98 5.14 11.14
CA CYS A 90 -12.09 5.12 12.58
C CYS A 90 -12.01 6.57 13.11
N ALA A 91 -13.03 7.02 13.84
CA ALA A 91 -13.20 8.41 14.28
C ALA A 91 -12.32 8.78 15.49
N ASP A 92 -11.85 7.79 16.25
CA ASP A 92 -11.03 7.94 17.45
C ASP A 92 -9.53 7.73 17.20
N ILE A 93 -9.09 7.82 15.95
CA ILE A 93 -7.68 7.76 15.57
C ILE A 93 -6.83 8.87 16.23
N ASP A 94 -5.71 8.47 16.82
CA ASP A 94 -4.68 9.38 17.37
C ASP A 94 -3.41 9.36 16.51
N PHE A 95 -3.58 9.38 15.19
CA PHE A 95 -2.47 9.52 14.25
C PHE A 95 -2.07 10.98 14.09
N ARG A 96 -0.78 11.23 13.84
CA ARG A 96 -0.32 12.55 13.40
C ARG A 96 -0.74 12.77 11.95
N LEU A 97 -0.81 14.04 11.52
CA LEU A 97 -1.24 14.39 10.16
C LEU A 97 -0.49 13.62 9.05
N PRO A 98 0.84 13.42 9.10
CA PRO A 98 1.55 12.63 8.08
C PRO A 98 1.13 11.15 8.05
N GLU A 99 0.85 10.56 9.22
CA GLU A 99 0.38 9.18 9.34
C GLU A 99 -1.05 9.05 8.78
N LEU A 100 -1.88 10.06 9.02
CA LEU A 100 -3.24 10.15 8.49
C LEU A 100 -3.27 10.31 6.97
N HIS A 101 -2.45 11.20 6.41
CA HIS A 101 -2.29 11.35 4.96
C HIS A 101 -1.86 10.03 4.32
N ARG A 102 -0.92 9.30 4.95
CA ARG A 102 -0.50 7.98 4.46
C ARG A 102 -1.66 6.98 4.41
N VAL A 103 -2.50 6.93 5.45
CA VAL A 103 -3.69 6.05 5.47
C VAL A 103 -4.67 6.45 4.37
N PHE A 104 -4.95 7.74 4.20
CA PHE A 104 -5.93 8.18 3.20
C PHE A 104 -5.43 7.97 1.77
N LEU A 105 -4.18 8.30 1.47
CA LEU A 105 -3.61 8.05 0.16
C LEU A 105 -3.52 6.55 -0.14
N HIS A 106 -3.29 5.72 0.87
CA HIS A 106 -3.40 4.27 0.74
C HIS A 106 -4.83 3.82 0.36
N GLU A 107 -5.87 4.29 1.07
CA GLU A 107 -7.25 3.93 0.74
C GLU A 107 -7.70 4.50 -0.62
N ILE A 108 -7.31 5.73 -0.95
CA ILE A 108 -7.57 6.34 -2.26
C ILE A 108 -6.89 5.52 -3.37
N SER A 109 -5.66 5.09 -3.14
CA SER A 109 -4.97 4.18 -4.05
C SER A 109 -5.73 2.87 -4.20
N HIS A 110 -6.31 2.30 -3.13
CA HIS A 110 -7.19 1.14 -3.23
C HIS A 110 -8.43 1.42 -4.09
N LEU A 111 -9.09 2.57 -3.91
CA LEU A 111 -10.24 2.95 -4.74
C LEU A 111 -9.85 3.05 -6.23
N ALA A 112 -8.71 3.67 -6.52
CA ALA A 112 -8.19 3.83 -7.89
C ALA A 112 -7.68 2.51 -8.48
N CYS A 113 -7.19 1.62 -7.63
CA CYS A 113 -6.73 0.28 -7.96
C CYS A 113 -7.90 -0.58 -8.50
N TYR A 114 -9.10 -0.46 -7.91
CA TYR A 114 -10.29 -1.13 -8.47
C TYR A 114 -10.83 -0.51 -9.77
N LEU A 115 -10.37 0.71 -10.12
CA LEU A 115 -10.70 1.38 -11.38
C LEU A 115 -9.68 1.13 -12.48
N SER A 116 -8.47 0.72 -12.13
CA SER A 116 -7.38 0.64 -13.10
C SER A 116 -7.58 -0.57 -14.00
N HIS A 117 -7.86 -0.25 -15.24
CA HIS A 117 -7.60 -1.11 -16.37
C HIS A 117 -6.17 -1.67 -16.30
N ALA A 118 -5.96 -2.90 -16.77
CA ALA A 118 -4.61 -3.36 -17.09
C ALA A 118 -3.94 -2.38 -18.08
N TRP A 119 -2.62 -2.48 -18.28
CA TRP A 119 -1.85 -1.63 -19.21
C TRP A 119 -2.42 -1.59 -20.65
N ASN A 120 -3.32 -2.52 -21.00
CA ASN A 120 -4.02 -2.65 -22.28
C ASN A 120 -5.46 -2.10 -22.27
N GLY A 121 -5.94 -1.45 -21.20
CA GLY A 121 -7.30 -0.90 -21.15
C GLY A 121 -8.41 -1.91 -20.79
N GLU A 122 -8.10 -3.12 -20.31
CA GLU A 122 -9.12 -4.11 -19.91
C GLU A 122 -9.39 -4.12 -18.39
N GLU A 123 -10.66 -4.32 -18.00
CA GLU A 123 -11.09 -4.40 -16.59
C GLU A 123 -10.32 -5.48 -15.81
N ASN A 124 -9.63 -5.10 -14.73
CA ASN A 124 -8.85 -6.04 -13.91
C ASN A 124 -9.24 -5.96 -12.44
N ALA A 125 -9.97 -6.97 -11.96
CA ALA A 125 -10.34 -7.12 -10.54
C ALA A 125 -9.14 -7.37 -9.59
N ALA A 126 -7.92 -7.50 -10.11
CA ALA A 126 -6.71 -7.72 -9.32
C ALA A 126 -6.03 -6.42 -8.85
N GLY A 127 -6.42 -5.26 -9.40
CA GLY A 127 -5.83 -3.99 -9.04
C GLY A 127 -4.63 -3.54 -9.89
N ALA A 128 -3.94 -2.47 -9.44
CA ALA A 128 -2.69 -1.97 -9.99
C ALA A 128 -1.53 -2.06 -8.98
N VAL A 129 -0.30 -2.11 -9.50
CA VAL A 129 0.92 -1.88 -8.74
C VAL A 129 1.12 -0.36 -8.68
N PHE A 130 1.34 0.20 -7.49
CA PHE A 130 1.40 1.65 -7.30
C PHE A 130 2.60 2.08 -6.45
N LEU A 131 3.12 3.28 -6.73
CA LEU A 131 4.20 3.93 -5.97
C LEU A 131 3.66 4.52 -4.66
N ASP A 132 4.48 4.60 -3.61
CA ASP A 132 4.18 5.45 -2.45
C ASP A 132 4.05 6.90 -2.92
N PHE A 133 3.05 7.62 -2.41
CA PHE A 133 2.75 8.99 -2.83
C PHE A 133 3.88 10.00 -2.58
N ARG A 134 4.81 9.67 -1.70
CA ARG A 134 5.99 10.49 -1.41
C ARG A 134 7.16 10.18 -2.34
N ALA A 135 7.04 9.12 -3.14
CA ALA A 135 8.08 8.73 -4.06
C ALA A 135 8.20 9.76 -5.19
N ASP A 136 9.43 10.06 -5.57
CA ASP A 136 9.73 10.73 -6.82
C ASP A 136 9.25 9.84 -7.98
N ALA A 137 8.34 10.37 -8.80
CA ALA A 137 7.82 9.70 -9.99
C ALA A 137 8.93 9.38 -11.01
N GLY A 138 10.06 10.11 -10.95
CA GLY A 138 11.26 9.84 -11.73
C GLY A 138 12.17 8.74 -11.16
N LEU A 139 11.78 8.06 -10.07
CA LEU A 139 12.59 7.04 -9.37
C LEU A 139 13.94 7.57 -8.86
N GLY A 140 14.01 8.87 -8.54
CA GLY A 140 15.24 9.54 -8.07
C GLY A 140 15.52 9.41 -6.57
N ASP A 141 14.57 8.87 -5.80
CA ASP A 141 14.77 8.62 -4.37
C ASP A 141 15.84 7.56 -4.11
N PHE A 142 16.46 7.60 -2.94
CA PHE A 142 17.29 6.47 -2.50
C PHE A 142 16.49 5.17 -2.46
N ASN A 143 15.26 5.20 -1.94
CA ASN A 143 14.39 4.03 -1.87
C ASN A 143 12.97 4.34 -2.37
N THR A 144 12.62 3.80 -3.53
CA THR A 144 11.27 3.90 -4.07
C THR A 144 10.43 2.72 -3.58
N LEU A 145 9.38 3.02 -2.81
CA LEU A 145 8.48 2.02 -2.26
C LEU A 145 7.30 1.79 -3.20
N ILE A 146 7.06 0.53 -3.55
CA ILE A 146 6.05 0.09 -4.50
C ILE A 146 5.16 -0.95 -3.84
N TYR A 147 3.86 -0.80 -4.00
CA TYR A 147 2.82 -1.62 -3.40
C TYR A 147 2.04 -2.40 -4.44
N GLY A 148 1.60 -3.60 -4.07
CA GLY A 148 0.73 -4.42 -4.91
C GLY A 148 0.02 -5.49 -4.12
N HIS A 149 -1.17 -5.92 -4.54
CA HIS A 149 -1.95 -6.89 -3.79
C HIS A 149 -1.31 -8.28 -3.72
N ARG A 150 -1.48 -8.96 -2.58
CA ARG A 150 -1.10 -10.38 -2.40
C ARG A 150 -2.22 -11.32 -2.87
N MET A 151 -2.42 -11.43 -4.18
CA MET A 151 -3.50 -12.25 -4.72
C MET A 151 -3.24 -13.77 -4.54
N ARG A 152 -4.28 -14.54 -4.20
CA ARG A 152 -4.16 -16.00 -3.97
C ARG A 152 -3.79 -16.77 -5.25
N ASN A 153 -4.21 -16.27 -6.41
CA ASN A 153 -3.91 -16.81 -7.73
C ASN A 153 -2.50 -16.43 -8.25
N GLY A 154 -1.70 -15.69 -7.47
CA GLY A 154 -0.32 -15.33 -7.82
C GLY A 154 -0.17 -14.06 -8.68
N THR A 155 -1.26 -13.41 -9.11
CA THR A 155 -1.17 -12.14 -9.83
C THR A 155 -0.72 -10.98 -8.94
N MET A 156 -0.38 -9.84 -9.54
CA MET A 156 0.15 -8.67 -8.84
C MET A 156 1.44 -9.01 -8.08
N PHE A 157 1.51 -8.69 -6.80
CA PHE A 157 2.63 -9.08 -5.94
C PHE A 157 2.38 -10.40 -5.19
N GLY A 158 1.34 -11.15 -5.59
CA GLY A 158 1.09 -12.50 -5.08
C GLY A 158 2.27 -13.46 -5.32
N CYS A 159 3.07 -13.20 -6.36
CA CYS A 159 4.28 -13.96 -6.68
C CYS A 159 5.47 -13.68 -5.74
N LEU A 160 5.53 -12.54 -5.05
CA LEU A 160 6.70 -12.16 -4.25
C LEU A 160 7.03 -13.17 -3.14
N LYS A 161 6.02 -13.89 -2.64
CA LYS A 161 6.23 -14.98 -1.66
C LYS A 161 7.13 -16.10 -2.19
N HIS A 162 7.25 -16.27 -3.52
CA HIS A 162 8.07 -17.33 -4.12
C HIS A 162 9.57 -17.06 -4.00
N TYR A 163 9.99 -15.82 -3.69
CA TYR A 163 11.36 -15.50 -3.29
C TYR A 163 11.75 -16.05 -1.90
N MET A 164 10.97 -16.96 -1.32
CA MET A 164 11.45 -17.84 -0.25
C MET A 164 12.24 -19.05 -0.78
N ASP A 165 12.17 -19.31 -2.09
CA ASP A 165 12.87 -20.39 -2.76
C ASP A 165 14.03 -19.84 -3.62
N ALA A 166 15.24 -20.30 -3.34
CA ALA A 166 16.44 -19.90 -4.07
C ALA A 166 16.38 -20.24 -5.57
N ALA A 167 15.70 -21.34 -5.94
CA ALA A 167 15.54 -21.69 -7.36
C ALA A 167 14.67 -20.66 -8.11
N PHE A 168 13.61 -20.16 -7.45
CA PHE A 168 12.76 -19.13 -8.03
C PHE A 168 13.52 -17.82 -8.26
N TRP A 169 14.36 -17.42 -7.31
CA TRP A 169 15.24 -16.27 -7.48
C TRP A 169 16.25 -16.45 -8.63
N GLN A 170 16.86 -17.63 -8.76
CA GLN A 170 17.82 -17.89 -9.85
C GLN A 170 17.20 -17.73 -11.24
N GLU A 171 15.92 -18.09 -11.39
CA GLU A 171 15.17 -17.89 -12.64
C GLU A 171 14.66 -16.45 -12.81
N ASN A 172 14.52 -15.70 -11.71
CA ASN A 172 13.95 -14.35 -11.68
C ASN A 172 14.82 -13.40 -10.82
N PRO A 173 16.08 -13.13 -11.20
CA PRO A 173 17.03 -12.43 -10.32
C PRO A 173 16.79 -10.92 -10.22
N SER A 174 15.98 -10.36 -11.13
CA SER A 174 15.83 -8.92 -11.28
C SER A 174 14.38 -8.50 -11.55
N VAL A 175 14.10 -7.23 -11.27
CA VAL A 175 12.84 -6.54 -11.55
C VAL A 175 13.10 -5.47 -12.61
N THR A 176 12.20 -5.33 -13.56
CA THR A 176 12.26 -4.27 -14.59
C THR A 176 11.10 -3.31 -14.41
N ILE A 177 11.40 -2.01 -14.38
CA ILE A 177 10.41 -0.93 -14.38
C ILE A 177 10.58 -0.18 -15.69
N ALA A 178 9.49 0.09 -16.40
CA ALA A 178 9.52 0.81 -17.66
C ALA A 178 8.38 1.83 -17.73
N ASN A 179 8.68 3.02 -18.26
CA ASN A 179 7.71 4.07 -18.56
C ASN A 179 8.10 4.75 -19.90
N GLU A 180 7.48 5.88 -20.23
CA GLU A 180 7.77 6.64 -21.46
C GLU A 180 9.19 7.24 -21.49
N ASP A 181 9.80 7.46 -20.33
CA ASP A 181 11.11 8.08 -20.17
C ASP A 181 12.26 7.06 -20.22
N GLY A 182 11.99 5.79 -19.95
CA GLY A 182 13.04 4.78 -19.94
C GLY A 182 12.65 3.40 -19.42
N THR A 183 13.67 2.55 -19.34
CA THR A 183 13.59 1.21 -18.74
C THR A 183 14.75 1.07 -17.78
N TRP A 184 14.43 0.69 -16.55
CA TRP A 184 15.40 0.49 -15.47
C TRP A 184 15.35 -0.95 -14.99
N GLN A 185 16.51 -1.49 -14.68
CA GLN A 185 16.64 -2.84 -14.15
C GLN A 185 17.16 -2.77 -12.71
N TYR A 186 16.58 -3.60 -11.85
CA TYR A 186 16.94 -3.70 -10.45
C TYR A 186 17.22 -5.15 -10.08
N ASP A 187 18.43 -5.44 -9.59
CA ASP A 187 18.80 -6.78 -9.14
C ASP A 187 18.37 -6.99 -7.70
N ILE A 188 17.71 -8.12 -7.43
CA ILE A 188 17.10 -8.40 -6.14
C ILE A 188 18.20 -8.81 -5.16
N TYR A 189 18.29 -8.11 -4.03
CA TYR A 189 19.30 -8.35 -3.00
C TYR A 189 18.72 -8.84 -1.67
N ALA A 190 17.41 -8.68 -1.43
CA ALA A 190 16.76 -9.18 -0.22
C ALA A 190 15.29 -9.56 -0.44
N ALA A 191 14.83 -10.61 0.23
CA ALA A 191 13.42 -10.98 0.30
C ALA A 191 13.05 -11.47 1.71
N TYR A 192 12.01 -10.89 2.33
CA TYR A 192 11.61 -11.25 3.69
C TYR A 192 10.15 -10.89 4.02
N GLU A 193 9.67 -11.36 5.18
CA GLU A 193 8.34 -11.02 5.70
C GLU A 193 8.45 -10.10 6.94
N VAL A 194 7.68 -9.01 6.96
CA VAL A 194 7.72 -7.97 8.01
C VAL A 194 6.33 -7.54 8.46
N GLY A 195 6.25 -6.95 9.66
CA GLY A 195 5.05 -6.27 10.15
C GLY A 195 4.86 -4.87 9.57
N LEU A 196 3.68 -4.28 9.80
CA LEU A 196 3.24 -3.00 9.20
C LEU A 196 4.07 -1.76 9.59
N THR A 197 4.79 -1.82 10.70
CA THR A 197 5.60 -0.72 11.27
C THR A 197 7.11 -0.96 11.13
N ALA A 198 7.51 -1.89 10.26
CA ALA A 198 8.90 -2.25 10.06
C ALA A 198 9.72 -1.12 9.41
N LYS A 199 11.04 -1.15 9.67
CA LYS A 199 12.01 -0.17 9.14
C LYS A 199 12.01 -0.10 7.61
N THR A 200 11.62 -1.18 6.93
CA THR A 200 11.41 -1.26 5.48
C THR A 200 10.57 -0.12 4.90
N TYR A 201 9.68 0.48 5.69
CA TYR A 201 8.80 1.58 5.26
C TYR A 201 9.39 2.98 5.55
N GLN A 202 10.66 3.06 5.94
CA GLN A 202 11.41 4.31 6.02
C GLN A 202 11.65 4.87 4.61
N GLN A 203 11.40 6.17 4.46
CA GLN A 203 11.60 6.88 3.19
C GLN A 203 12.49 8.11 3.31
N GLU A 204 12.58 8.69 4.51
CA GLU A 204 13.50 9.79 4.76
C GLU A 204 14.83 9.25 5.29
N PHE A 205 15.91 9.70 4.65
CA PHE A 205 17.27 9.33 4.98
C PHE A 205 18.12 10.60 5.10
N SER A 206 18.61 10.86 6.31
CA SER A 206 19.34 12.09 6.64
C SER A 206 20.85 11.94 6.45
N SER A 207 21.35 10.71 6.35
CA SER A 207 22.78 10.44 6.18
C SER A 207 23.08 9.13 5.45
N PRO A 208 24.30 8.96 4.89
CA PRO A 208 24.75 7.70 4.32
C PRO A 208 24.72 6.53 5.31
N GLU A 209 24.96 6.78 6.60
CA GLU A 209 24.88 5.76 7.66
C GLU A 209 23.45 5.23 7.81
N GLU A 210 22.43 6.10 7.78
CA GLU A 210 21.03 5.65 7.84
C GLU A 210 20.65 4.78 6.64
N LYS A 211 21.13 5.16 5.44
CA LYS A 211 20.96 4.36 4.21
C LYS A 211 21.65 2.99 4.33
N GLN A 212 22.89 2.98 4.83
CA GLN A 212 23.62 1.74 5.03
C GLN A 212 22.91 0.83 6.04
N ASP A 213 22.39 1.39 7.14
CA ASP A 213 21.63 0.64 8.14
C ASP A 213 20.31 0.12 7.60
N PHE A 214 19.71 0.78 6.59
CA PHE A 214 18.51 0.30 5.91
C PHE A 214 18.82 -0.88 4.98
N ILE A 215 19.92 -0.80 4.23
CA ILE A 215 20.41 -1.91 3.40
C ILE A 215 20.71 -3.13 4.28
N GLN A 216 21.44 -2.94 5.39
CA GLN A 216 21.76 -4.02 6.32
C GLN A 216 20.52 -4.61 7.01
N TYR A 217 19.51 -3.79 7.28
CA TYR A 217 18.22 -4.27 7.80
C TYR A 217 17.56 -5.26 6.83
N GLY A 218 17.59 -4.98 5.54
CA GLY A 218 17.07 -5.87 4.50
C GLY A 218 17.87 -7.16 4.38
N LEU A 219 19.19 -7.04 4.21
CA LEU A 219 20.10 -8.19 4.09
C LEU A 219 20.02 -9.14 5.29
N GLY A 220 20.03 -8.59 6.51
CA GLY A 220 19.96 -9.38 7.74
C GLY A 220 18.63 -10.10 7.97
N ARG A 221 17.59 -9.76 7.20
CA ARG A 221 16.28 -10.43 7.24
C ARG A 221 16.03 -11.35 6.06
N SER A 222 16.82 -11.20 4.99
CA SER A 222 16.59 -11.94 3.76
C SER A 222 16.58 -13.45 4.03
N VAL A 223 15.59 -14.14 3.49
CA VAL A 223 15.49 -15.60 3.63
C VAL A 223 16.43 -16.35 2.67
N ILE A 224 17.00 -15.63 1.69
CA ILE A 224 18.00 -16.13 0.74
C ILE A 224 19.17 -15.15 0.73
N ASP A 225 20.39 -15.69 0.71
CA ASP A 225 21.59 -14.92 0.39
C ASP A 225 21.74 -14.86 -1.14
N MET A 226 21.58 -13.66 -1.69
CA MET A 226 21.63 -13.39 -3.14
C MET A 226 23.01 -12.87 -3.57
N GLY A 227 23.93 -12.65 -2.63
CA GLY A 227 25.30 -12.20 -2.91
C GLY A 227 25.44 -10.76 -3.41
N ILE A 228 24.38 -9.96 -3.38
CA ILE A 228 24.37 -8.56 -3.80
C ILE A 228 24.38 -7.65 -2.58
N MET A 229 25.29 -6.67 -2.55
CA MET A 229 25.43 -5.73 -1.44
C MET A 229 25.41 -4.28 -1.97
N PRO A 230 24.26 -3.61 -1.92
CA PRO A 230 24.13 -2.21 -2.29
C PRO A 230 24.95 -1.29 -1.38
N THR A 231 25.29 -0.09 -1.89
CA THR A 231 25.91 1.00 -1.14
C THR A 231 24.95 2.18 -0.95
N PRO A 232 25.26 3.14 -0.04
CA PRO A 232 24.42 4.33 0.18
C PRO A 232 24.26 5.27 -1.02
N GLU A 233 25.10 5.11 -2.05
CA GLU A 233 25.05 5.87 -3.30
C GLU A 233 24.12 5.24 -4.34
N ASP A 234 23.76 3.96 -4.18
CA ASP A 234 22.88 3.25 -5.09
C ASP A 234 21.41 3.67 -4.89
N THR A 235 20.63 3.52 -5.96
CA THR A 235 19.17 3.63 -5.92
C THR A 235 18.57 2.23 -5.71
N ILE A 236 17.64 2.11 -4.78
CA ILE A 236 16.94 0.86 -4.48
C ILE A 236 15.43 1.02 -4.62
N ILE A 237 14.77 -0.11 -4.84
CA ILE A 237 13.32 -0.22 -4.77
C ILE A 237 12.93 -1.22 -3.69
N THR A 238 11.77 -0.99 -3.08
CA THR A 238 11.15 -1.90 -2.12
C THR A 238 9.77 -2.28 -2.65
N LEU A 239 9.56 -3.54 -2.98
CA LEU A 239 8.27 -4.09 -3.37
C LEU A 239 7.60 -4.70 -2.14
N SER A 240 6.42 -4.21 -1.75
CA SER A 240 5.69 -4.69 -0.58
C SER A 240 4.30 -5.18 -0.98
N THR A 241 3.97 -6.41 -0.63
CA THR A 241 2.59 -6.91 -0.82
C THR A 241 1.62 -6.17 0.09
N CYS A 242 0.44 -5.75 -0.36
CA CYS A 242 -0.69 -5.34 0.48
C CYS A 242 -1.56 -6.56 0.76
N SER A 243 -1.85 -6.88 2.02
CA SER A 243 -2.80 -7.95 2.34
C SER A 243 -4.21 -7.39 2.53
N GLY A 244 -5.20 -7.93 1.82
CA GLY A 244 -6.59 -7.84 2.27
C GLY A 244 -6.77 -8.72 3.51
N SER A 245 -7.38 -8.14 4.54
CA SER A 245 -8.00 -8.76 5.73
C SER A 245 -7.25 -9.95 6.40
N GLY A 246 -6.74 -9.71 7.61
CA GLY A 246 -6.38 -10.78 8.58
C GLY A 246 -4.90 -11.17 8.68
N ARG A 247 -3.98 -10.56 7.91
CA ARG A 247 -2.53 -10.81 8.06
C ARG A 247 -1.80 -9.56 8.52
N ASN A 248 -1.16 -9.66 9.70
CA ASN A 248 -0.32 -8.62 10.29
C ASN A 248 1.07 -8.53 9.66
N THR A 249 1.31 -9.26 8.56
CA THR A 249 2.60 -9.34 7.87
C THR A 249 2.50 -9.04 6.38
N ARG A 250 3.62 -8.64 5.80
CA ARG A 250 3.77 -8.18 4.42
C ARG A 250 5.00 -8.87 3.84
N TRP A 251 4.89 -9.44 2.64
CA TRP A 251 6.05 -9.92 1.90
C TRP A 251 6.74 -8.73 1.24
N VAL A 252 8.05 -8.69 1.39
CA VAL A 252 8.91 -7.63 0.89
C VAL A 252 10.00 -8.23 0.04
N VAL A 253 10.26 -7.57 -1.09
CA VAL A 253 11.43 -7.80 -1.94
C VAL A 253 12.12 -6.46 -2.13
N GLN A 254 13.44 -6.40 -1.94
CA GLN A 254 14.24 -5.21 -2.19
C GLN A 254 15.24 -5.50 -3.30
N ALA A 255 15.40 -4.52 -4.19
CA ALA A 255 16.27 -4.63 -5.36
C ALA A 255 17.04 -3.32 -5.56
N VAL A 256 18.25 -3.43 -6.12
CA VAL A 256 19.17 -2.32 -6.35
C VAL A 256 19.33 -2.09 -7.84
N GLN A 257 19.35 -0.84 -8.28
CA GLN A 257 19.45 -0.49 -9.68
C GLN A 257 20.76 -1.02 -10.29
N SER A 258 20.67 -1.76 -11.39
CA SER A 258 21.80 -2.37 -12.10
C SER A 258 21.95 -1.86 -13.54
N LEU A 259 20.92 -1.20 -14.09
CA LEU A 259 20.91 -0.56 -15.41
C LEU A 259 19.87 0.57 -15.48
#